data_AF-A0A2X0SQF5-F1
#
_entry.id   AF-A0A2X0SQF5-F1
#
_cell.length_a   1.000
_cell.length_b   1.000
_cell.length_c   1.000
_cell.angle_alpha   90.00
_cell.angle_beta   90.00
_cell.angle_gamma   90.00
#
_symmetry.space_group_name_H-M   'P 1'
#
loop_
_entity.id
_entity.type
_entity.pdbx_description
1 polymer ?
#
loop_
_entity_poly.entity_id
_entity_poly.type
_entity_poly.pdbx_seq_one_letter_code
_entity_poly.pdbx_strand_id
1 'polypeptide(L)' 'MFSKNEIRRGDKICFRDTKFLKVIEVTDKYITVEKDQFTKKSVKRDDFRIVKINGRYHAYELFDRVVK' A
#
# COMPACT_ATOMS: atom_id res chain seq x y z
N MET A 1 5.23 14.35 -7.74
CA MET A 1 5.30 12.89 -7.57
C MET A 1 5.60 12.62 -6.09
N PHE A 2 4.72 11.92 -5.38
CA PHE A 2 4.83 11.75 -3.93
C PHE A 2 5.93 10.73 -3.58
N SER A 3 6.70 10.97 -2.51
CA SER A 3 7.77 10.06 -2.09
C SER A 3 7.20 8.93 -1.24
N LYS A 4 7.34 7.68 -1.69
CA LYS A 4 6.90 6.49 -0.94
C LYS A 4 7.58 6.38 0.44
N ASN A 5 8.66 7.12 0.66
CA ASN A 5 9.42 7.16 1.92
C ASN A 5 8.60 7.72 3.08
N GLU A 6 7.48 8.39 2.81
CA GLU A 6 6.58 8.89 3.83
C GLU A 6 5.56 7.86 4.32
N ILE A 7 5.45 6.70 3.67
CA ILE A 7 4.57 5.60 4.11
C ILE A 7 5.13 5.02 5.41
N ARG A 8 4.30 4.96 6.44
CA ARG A 8 4.64 4.42 7.76
C ARG A 8 3.71 3.27 8.14
N ARG A 9 4.17 2.45 9.08
CA ARG A 9 3.30 1.46 9.73
C ARG A 9 2.11 2.15 10.39
N GLY A 10 0.91 1.63 10.15
CA GLY A 10 -0.36 2.21 10.62
C GLY A 10 -1.09 3.03 9.56
N ASP A 11 -0.40 3.46 8.50
CA ASP A 11 -1.03 4.18 7.39
C ASP A 11 -2.03 3.29 6.64
N LYS A 12 -2.94 3.95 5.91
CA LYS A 12 -3.94 3.28 5.09
C LYS A 12 -3.70 3.60 3.62
N ILE A 13 -3.61 2.55 2.80
CA ILE A 13 -3.43 2.64 1.35
C ILE A 13 -4.64 2.00 0.67
N CYS A 14 -5.25 2.73 -0.26
CA CYS A 14 -6.29 2.21 -1.15
C CYS A 14 -5.64 1.85 -2.48
N PHE A 15 -5.57 0.55 -2.82
CA PHE A 15 -5.27 0.12 -4.18
C PHE A 15 -6.52 0.20 -5.03
N ARG A 16 -6.36 0.29 -6.34
CA ARG A 16 -7.50 0.35 -7.25
C ARG A 16 -8.41 -0.88 -7.04
N ASP A 17 -9.71 -0.62 -6.92
CA ASP A 17 -10.77 -1.60 -6.64
C ASP A 17 -10.67 -2.33 -5.29
N THR A 18 -9.94 -1.76 -4.33
CA THR A 18 -9.89 -2.27 -2.96
C THR A 18 -10.38 -1.25 -1.92
N LYS A 19 -10.72 -1.74 -0.73
CA LYS A 19 -10.89 -0.90 0.44
C LYS A 19 -9.52 -0.43 0.93
N PHE A 20 -9.50 0.57 1.81
CA PHE A 20 -8.27 0.99 2.49
C PHE A 20 -7.67 -0.17 3.29
N LEU A 21 -6.48 -0.60 2.89
CA LEU A 21 -5.69 -1.63 3.55
C LEU A 21 -4.71 -0.98 4.52
N LYS A 22 -4.53 -1.59 5.69
CA LYS A 22 -3.62 -1.08 6.71
C LYS A 22 -2.20 -1.56 6.44
N VAL A 23 -1.25 -0.64 6.41
CA VAL A 23 0.18 -0.96 6.35
C VAL A 23 0.62 -1.46 7.71
N ILE A 24 1.12 -2.69 7.75
CA ILE A 24 1.59 -3.34 8.99
C ILE A 24 3.12 -3.42 9.06
N GLU A 25 3.79 -3.29 7.92
CA GLU A 25 5.25 -3.33 7.81
C GLU A 25 5.71 -2.48 6.62
N VAL A 26 6.83 -1.80 6.78
CA VAL A 26 7.48 -1.02 5.73
C VAL A 26 8.96 -1.36 5.75
N THR A 27 9.47 -1.79 4.60
CA THR A 27 10.90 -2.00 4.35
C THR A 27 11.34 -1.11 3.19
N ASP A 28 12.63 -1.12 2.86
CA ASP A 28 13.15 -0.38 1.70
C ASP A 28 12.58 -0.89 0.38
N LYS A 29 12.24 -2.19 0.30
CA LYS A 29 11.81 -2.83 -0.95
C LYS A 29 10.30 -3.11 -1.01
N TYR A 30 9.67 -3.37 0.13
CA TYR A 30 8.29 -3.83 0.22
C TYR A 30 7.50 -3.06 1.26
N ILE A 31 6.20 -2.99 1.06
CA ILE A 31 5.22 -2.73 2.12
C ILE A 31 4.39 -3.99 2.33
N THR A 32 4.05 -4.29 3.57
CA THR A 32 3.09 -5.35 3.89
C THR A 32 1.80 -4.70 4.35
N VAL A 33 0.70 -5.10 3.71
CA VAL A 33 -0.65 -4.65 4.05
C VAL A 33 -1.50 -5.79 4.56
N GLU A 34 -2.40 -5.47 5.48
CA GLU A 34 -3.41 -6.37 6.00
C GLU A 34 -4.67 -6.28 5.14
N LYS A 35 -5.03 -7.39 4.47
CA LYS A 35 -6.26 -7.50 3.67
C LYS A 35 -7.47 -7.78 4.56
N ASP A 36 -7.27 -8.66 5.52
CA ASP A 36 -8.23 -9.05 6.56
C ASP A 36 -7.45 -9.56 7.79
N GLN A 37 -8.16 -9.93 8.87
CA GLN A 37 -7.55 -10.35 10.14
C GLN A 37 -6.63 -11.58 10.05
N PHE A 38 -6.70 -12.36 8.98
CA PHE A 38 -5.90 -13.57 8.76
C PHE A 38 -4.89 -13.41 7.60
N THR A 39 -5.18 -12.51 6.65
CA THR A 39 -4.44 -12.39 5.39
C THR A 39 -3.57 -11.14 5.35
N LYS A 40 -2.26 -11.36 5.25
CA LYS A 40 -1.25 -10.32 5.05
C LYS A 40 -0.62 -10.51 3.68
N LYS A 41 -0.40 -9.42 2.95
CA LYS A 41 0.19 -9.44 1.62
C LYS A 41 1.27 -8.38 1.48
N SER A 42 2.36 -8.74 0.84
CA SER A 42 3.48 -7.83 0.59
C SER A 42 3.46 -7.37 -0.86
N VAL A 43 3.74 -6.09 -1.05
CA VAL A 43 3.76 -5.42 -2.34
C VAL A 43 5.10 -4.72 -2.48
N LYS A 44 5.79 -4.92 -3.61
CA LYS A 44 7.03 -4.18 -3.91
C LYS A 44 6.71 -2.71 -4.06
N ARG A 45 7.49 -1.86 -3.42
CA ARG A 45 7.30 -0.40 -3.49
C ARG A 45 7.37 0.09 -4.93
N ASP A 46 8.22 -0.49 -5.77
CA ASP A 46 8.39 -0.07 -7.16
C ASP A 46 7.27 -0.55 -8.10
N ASP A 47 6.49 -1.56 -7.70
CA ASP A 47 5.45 -2.16 -8.54
C ASP A 47 4.16 -1.31 -8.60
N PHE A 48 4.05 -0.24 -7.79
CA PHE A 48 2.89 0.66 -7.79
C PHE A 48 3.26 2.13 -7.67
N ARG A 49 2.42 3.04 -8.16
CA ARG A 49 2.51 4.49 -7.96
C ARG A 49 1.48 4.91 -6.93
N ILE A 50 1.79 5.95 -6.15
CA ILE A 50 0.85 6.50 -5.17
C ILE A 50 0.69 8.01 -5.27
N VAL A 51 -0.47 8.47 -4.83
CA VAL A 51 -0.75 9.86 -4.47
C VAL A 51 -1.35 9.94 -3.08
N LYS A 52 -1.18 11.09 -2.44
CA LYS A 52 -1.81 11.39 -1.16
C LYS A 52 -2.95 12.39 -1.39
N ILE A 53 -4.17 11.98 -1.06
CA ILE A 53 -5.38 12.80 -1.20
C ILE A 53 -6.03 12.88 0.18
N ASN A 54 -6.25 14.10 0.69
CA ASN A 54 -6.85 14.33 2.03
C ASN A 54 -6.19 13.50 3.15
N GLY A 55 -4.86 13.40 3.13
CA GLY A 55 -4.10 12.66 4.13
C GLY A 55 -4.07 11.14 3.95
N ARG A 56 -4.76 10.59 2.93
CA ARG A 56 -4.83 9.15 2.65
C ARG A 56 -4.06 8.78 1.39
N TYR A 57 -3.51 7.58 1.36
CA TYR A 57 -2.75 7.09 0.21
C TYR A 57 -3.65 6.34 -0.77
N HIS A 58 -3.49 6.65 -2.05
CA HIS A 58 -4.18 6.00 -3.16
C HIS A 58 -3.14 5.49 -4.15
N ALA A 59 -3.10 4.17 -4.35
CA ALA A 59 -2.30 3.53 -5.37
C ALA A 59 -3.08 3.45 -6.70
N TYR A 60 -2.39 3.63 -7.82
CA TYR A 60 -3.02 3.58 -9.15
C TYR A 60 -3.30 2.16 -9.63
N GLU A 61 -2.51 1.21 -9.13
CA GLU A 61 -2.47 -0.18 -9.57
C GLU A 61 -3.50 -1.03 -8.83
N LEU A 62 -3.97 -2.07 -9.53
CA LEU A 62 -4.84 -3.10 -8.97
C LEU A 62 -4.04 -3.94 -7.96
N PHE A 63 -4.64 -4.20 -6.80
CA PHE A 63 -3.97 -4.92 -5.73
C PHE A 63 -3.46 -6.30 -6.18
N ASP A 64 -4.30 -7.09 -6.85
CA ASP A 64 -3.94 -8.45 -7.29
C ASP A 64 -2.84 -8.47 -8.36
N ARG A 65 -2.51 -7.33 -8.99
CA ARG A 65 -1.40 -7.24 -9.95
C ARG A 65 -0.05 -6.98 -9.29
N VAL A 66 -0.05 -6.41 -8.09
CA VAL A 66 1.16 -5.95 -7.41
C VAL A 66 1.50 -6.77 -6.16
N VAL A 67 0.53 -7.52 -5.66
CA VAL A 67 0.73 -8.55 -4.64
C VAL A 67 1.44 -9.74 -5.25
N LYS A 68 2.53 -10.17 -4.61
CA LYS A 68 3.22 -11.43 -4.91
C LYS A 68 2.92 -12.49 -3.86
#